data_AF-A0A1F8TR17-F1
#
_entry.id   AF-A0A1F8TR17-F1
#
_cell.length_a   1.000
_cell.length_b   1.000
_cell.length_c   1.000
_cell.angle_alpha   90.00
_cell.angle_beta   90.00
_cell.angle_gamma   90.00
#
_symmetry.space_group_name_H-M   'P 1'
#
loop_
_entity.id
_entity.type
_entity.pdbx_description
1 polymer ?
#
loop_
_entity_poly.entity_id
_entity_poly.type
_entity_poly.pdbx_seq_one_letter_code
_entity_poly.pdbx_strand_id
1 'polypeptide(L)'
;MQTRVYRYLLAVAGNSLNGGQPIRPESIEMIYWYADFPSEPAVFKYDASAFQRDQSALEKVIREISGLEKFELTDDEGKCRYCPYRSFCKRGAVAGDWYDAEEEAEAHETFDINFEQVAEIAF
;
A
#
# COMPACT_ATOMS: atom_id res chain seq x y z
N MET A 1 -2.54 0.73 3.97
CA MET A 1 -2.57 -0.43 4.90
C MET A 1 -1.22 -0.76 5.50
N GLN A 2 -0.16 -0.85 4.69
CA GLN A 2 1.21 -1.13 5.13
C GLN A 2 1.63 -0.32 6.38
N THR A 3 1.51 1.00 6.33
CA THR A 3 1.87 1.92 7.43
C THR A 3 1.22 1.55 8.76
N ARG A 4 -0.02 1.06 8.76
CA ARG A 4 -0.72 0.62 9.98
C ARG A 4 -0.15 -0.70 10.50
N VAL A 5 -0.02 -1.70 9.62
CA VAL A 5 0.45 -3.05 9.97
C VAL A 5 1.84 -3.01 10.59
N TYR A 6 2.80 -2.35 9.93
CA TYR A 6 4.19 -2.34 10.40
C TYR A 6 4.35 -1.66 11.76
N ARG A 7 3.77 -0.47 11.94
CA ARG A 7 3.87 0.26 13.22
C ARG A 7 3.15 -0.47 14.35
N TYR A 8 1.99 -1.06 14.08
CA TYR A 8 1.27 -1.88 15.05
C TYR A 8 2.07 -3.12 15.45
N LEU A 9 2.58 -3.89 14.48
CA LEU A 9 3.38 -5.09 14.73
C LEU A 9 4.67 -4.78 15.49
N LEU A 10 5.35 -3.68 15.16
CA LEU A 10 6.54 -3.27 15.88
C LEU A 10 6.23 -2.97 17.36
N ALA A 11 5.09 -2.35 17.67
CA ALA A 11 4.69 -2.10 19.04
C ALA A 11 4.34 -3.39 19.82
N VAL A 12 3.68 -4.36 19.19
CA VAL A 12 3.22 -5.59 19.89
C VAL A 12 4.23 -6.73 19.90
N ALA A 13 5.13 -6.80 18.92
CA ALA A 13 6.04 -7.92 18.69
C ALA A 13 7.50 -7.50 18.49
N GLY A 14 7.82 -6.21 18.60
CA GLY A 14 9.17 -5.69 18.39
C GLY A 14 10.15 -5.92 19.53
N ASN A 15 9.74 -6.52 20.65
CA ASN A 15 10.60 -6.65 21.84
C ASN A 15 11.92 -7.35 21.54
N SER A 16 11.90 -8.39 20.70
CA SER A 16 13.11 -9.11 20.28
C SER A 16 14.11 -8.22 19.53
N LEU A 17 13.62 -7.17 18.85
CA LEU A 17 14.43 -6.17 18.15
C LEU A 17 14.92 -5.05 19.07
N ASN A 18 14.44 -5.01 20.31
CA ASN A 18 14.73 -3.98 21.31
C ASN A 18 15.25 -4.59 22.63
N GLY A 19 16.12 -5.61 22.53
CA GLY A 19 16.76 -6.22 23.70
C GLY A 19 15.78 -6.88 24.69
N GLY A 20 14.65 -7.37 24.19
CA GLY A 20 13.56 -7.93 24.99
C GLY A 20 12.61 -6.87 25.58
N GLN A 21 12.86 -5.58 25.39
CA GLN A 21 12.07 -4.50 25.96
C GLN A 21 10.92 -4.07 25.05
N PRO A 22 9.74 -3.75 25.60
CA PRO A 22 8.62 -3.24 24.81
C PRO A 22 8.96 -1.93 24.10
N ILE A 23 8.46 -1.78 22.88
CA ILE A 23 8.55 -0.54 22.11
C ILE A 23 7.24 0.23 22.28
N ARG A 24 7.33 1.44 22.84
CA ARG A 24 6.16 2.29 23.02
C ARG A 24 5.68 2.86 21.67
N PRO A 25 4.38 2.95 21.41
CA PRO A 25 3.86 3.56 20.19
C PRO A 25 4.44 4.93 19.87
N GLU A 26 4.63 5.79 20.89
CA GLU A 26 5.16 7.15 20.76
C GLU A 26 6.62 7.20 20.31
N SER A 27 7.33 6.06 20.36
CA SER A 27 8.72 5.92 19.92
C SER A 27 8.83 5.33 18.51
N ILE A 28 7.71 5.16 17.81
CA ILE A 28 7.65 4.57 16.47
C ILE A 28 7.29 5.63 15.44
N GLU A 29 8.04 5.64 14.34
CA GLU A 29 7.72 6.37 13.12
C GLU A 29 7.94 5.46 11.90
N MET A 30 7.12 5.66 10.87
CA MET A 30 7.33 5.04 9.56
C MET A 30 7.73 6.14 8.59
N ILE A 31 8.87 5.98 7.94
CA ILE A 31 9.42 6.96 7.01
C ILE A 31 9.33 6.37 5.61
N TYR A 32 8.60 7.04 4.73
CA TYR A 32 8.62 6.76 3.30
C TYR A 32 9.61 7.71 2.65
N TRP A 33 10.69 7.13 2.12
CA TRP A 33 11.71 7.85 1.39
C TRP A 33 11.47 7.66 -0.11
N TYR A 34 11.42 8.76 -0.85
CA TYR A 34 11.19 8.79 -2.29
C TYR A 34 12.49 9.19 -2.99
N ALA A 35 12.92 8.43 -3.99
CA ALA A 35 14.19 8.65 -4.66
C ALA A 35 14.25 10.00 -5.39
N ASP A 36 13.12 10.45 -5.93
CA ASP A 36 13.00 11.73 -6.63
C ASP A 36 12.99 12.94 -5.68
N PHE A 37 12.62 12.72 -4.42
CA PHE A 37 12.58 13.74 -3.36
C PHE A 37 13.37 13.29 -2.13
N PRO A 38 14.69 13.05 -2.27
CA PRO A 38 15.47 12.34 -1.26
C PRO A 38 15.65 13.13 0.05
N SER A 39 15.45 14.46 0.00
CA SER A 39 15.51 15.37 1.14
C SER A 39 14.15 15.62 1.80
N GLU A 40 13.05 15.10 1.25
CA GLU A 40 11.69 15.38 1.69
C GLU A 40 10.90 14.09 1.98
N PRO A 41 11.36 13.23 2.90
CA PRO A 41 10.66 12.00 3.21
C PRO A 41 9.33 12.26 3.94
N ALA A 42 8.32 11.43 3.66
CA ALA A 42 7.06 11.47 4.39
C ALA A 42 7.18 10.72 5.72
N VAL A 43 7.04 11.45 6.83
CA VAL A 43 7.20 10.92 8.20
C VAL A 43 5.84 10.71 8.87
N PHE A 44 5.54 9.46 9.22
CA PHE A 44 4.29 9.08 9.88
C PHE A 44 4.53 8.64 11.32
N LYS A 45 4.37 9.59 12.24
CA LYS A 45 4.45 9.34 13.69
C LYS A 45 3.35 8.39 14.16
N TYR A 46 3.59 7.76 15.29
CA TYR A 46 2.66 6.84 15.94
C TYR A 46 2.45 7.24 17.40
N ASP A 47 1.28 6.92 17.93
CA ASP A 47 0.89 7.25 19.30
C ASP A 47 -0.11 6.21 19.83
N ALA A 48 -0.39 6.23 21.13
CA ALA A 48 -1.35 5.33 21.76
C ALA A 48 -2.75 5.36 21.12
N SER A 49 -3.21 6.51 20.62
CA SER A 49 -4.54 6.64 20.00
C SER A 49 -4.57 5.94 18.64
N ALA A 50 -3.52 6.13 17.82
CA ALA A 50 -3.35 5.46 16.54
C ALA A 50 -3.17 3.96 16.75
N PHE A 51 -2.44 3.56 17.78
CA PHE A 51 -2.27 2.16 18.17
C PHE A 51 -3.60 1.44 18.43
N GLN A 52 -4.48 2.02 19.26
CA GLN A 52 -5.79 1.44 19.55
C GLN A 52 -6.70 1.38 18.32
N ARG A 53 -6.67 2.43 17.48
CA ARG A 53 -7.43 2.45 16.21
C ARG A 53 -6.93 1.39 15.24
N ASP A 54 -5.62 1.27 15.08
CA ASP A 54 -5.00 0.32 14.18
C ASP A 54 -5.24 -1.11 14.66
N GLN A 55 -5.15 -1.39 15.97
CA GLN A 55 -5.57 -2.67 16.56
C GLN A 55 -7.01 -3.03 16.16
N SER A 56 -7.95 -2.12 16.45
CA SER A 56 -9.38 -2.36 16.22
C SER A 56 -9.67 -2.58 14.72
N ALA A 57 -9.02 -1.81 13.85
CA ALA A 57 -9.16 -1.93 12.41
C ALA A 57 -8.58 -3.26 11.89
N LEU A 58 -7.40 -3.66 12.36
CA LEU A 58 -6.77 -4.92 11.95
C LEU A 58 -7.56 -6.14 12.43
N GLU A 59 -8.01 -6.13 13.69
CA GLU A 59 -8.86 -7.20 14.21
C GLU A 59 -10.18 -7.30 13.44
N LYS A 60 -10.79 -6.16 13.06
CA LYS A 60 -12.00 -6.14 12.23
C LYS A 60 -11.74 -6.82 10.88
N VAL A 61 -10.67 -6.44 10.19
CA VAL A 61 -10.30 -7.03 8.90
C VAL A 61 -10.02 -8.54 9.03
N ILE A 62 -9.31 -8.96 10.08
CA ILE A 62 -9.06 -10.39 10.34
C ILE A 62 -10.36 -11.16 10.55
N ARG A 63 -11.29 -10.62 11.35
CA ARG A 63 -12.61 -11.24 11.57
C ARG A 63 -13.43 -11.32 10.29
N GLU A 64 -13.42 -10.26 9.48
CA GLU A 64 -14.09 -10.25 8.17
C GLU A 64 -13.51 -11.35 7.26
N ILE A 65 -12.20 -11.37 7.04
CA ILE A 65 -11.54 -12.36 6.19
C ILE A 65 -11.79 -13.79 6.69
N SER A 66 -11.69 -14.01 8.00
CA SER A 66 -11.84 -15.34 8.61
C SER A 66 -13.29 -15.83 8.62
N GLY A 67 -14.26 -14.92 8.52
CA GLY A 67 -15.69 -15.22 8.49
C GLY A 67 -16.26 -15.39 7.08
N LEU A 68 -15.48 -15.12 6.04
CA LEU A 68 -15.93 -15.27 4.66
C LEU A 68 -15.90 -16.73 4.22
N GLU A 69 -17.05 -17.24 3.77
CA GLU A 69 -17.13 -18.54 3.09
C GLU A 69 -16.71 -18.45 1.62
N LYS A 70 -16.83 -17.26 1.03
CA LYS A 70 -16.50 -16.97 -0.37
C LYS A 70 -15.85 -15.61 -0.50
N PHE A 71 -14.88 -15.52 -1.40
CA PHE A 71 -14.23 -14.28 -1.79
C PHE A 71 -14.77 -13.86 -3.15
N GLU A 72 -15.71 -12.91 -3.15
CA GLU A 72 -16.29 -12.37 -4.38
C GLU A 72 -15.25 -11.60 -5.20
N LEU A 73 -15.46 -11.57 -6.52
CA LEU A 73 -14.61 -10.80 -7.42
C LEU A 73 -14.78 -9.31 -7.12
N THR A 74 -13.69 -8.54 -7.17
CA THR A 74 -13.77 -7.07 -7.05
C THR A 74 -14.55 -6.48 -8.23
N ASP A 75 -15.27 -5.39 -8.04
CA ASP A 75 -15.90 -4.65 -9.15
C ASP A 75 -14.91 -3.72 -9.89
N ASP A 76 -13.70 -3.55 -9.34
CA ASP A 76 -12.65 -2.71 -9.93
C ASP A 76 -11.84 -3.51 -10.96
N GLU A 77 -12.28 -3.46 -12.22
CA GLU A 77 -11.57 -4.13 -13.31
C GLU A 77 -10.23 -3.48 -13.67
N GLY A 78 -10.01 -2.22 -13.30
CA GLY A 78 -8.72 -1.55 -13.48
C GLY A 78 -7.63 -2.28 -12.71
N LYS A 79 -7.89 -2.60 -11.43
CA LYS A 79 -6.98 -3.42 -10.61
C LYS A 79 -6.81 -4.85 -11.15
N CYS A 80 -7.81 -5.37 -11.88
CA CYS A 80 -7.72 -6.72 -12.43
C CYS A 80 -6.68 -6.84 -13.55
N ARG A 81 -6.25 -5.73 -14.18
CA ARG A 81 -5.24 -5.74 -15.25
C ARG A 81 -3.93 -6.42 -14.83
N TYR A 82 -3.49 -6.15 -13.61
CA TYR A 82 -2.22 -6.65 -13.05
C TYR A 82 -2.40 -7.92 -12.19
N CYS A 83 -3.63 -8.43 -12.08
CA CYS A 83 -3.92 -9.58 -11.25
C CYS A 83 -3.50 -10.89 -11.97
N PRO A 84 -2.65 -11.73 -11.37
CA PRO A 84 -2.27 -13.03 -11.95
C PRO A 84 -3.46 -13.96 -12.20
N TYR A 85 -4.56 -13.76 -11.48
CA TYR A 85 -5.77 -14.59 -11.57
C TYR A 85 -6.83 -14.06 -12.56
N ARG A 86 -6.58 -12.94 -13.25
CA ARG A 86 -7.60 -12.28 -14.10
C ARG A 86 -8.16 -13.18 -15.21
N SER A 87 -7.35 -14.08 -15.75
CA SER A 87 -7.78 -15.04 -16.79
C SER A 87 -8.76 -16.08 -16.23
N PHE A 88 -8.53 -16.54 -14.99
CA PHE A 88 -9.47 -17.42 -14.28
C PHE A 88 -10.79 -16.71 -13.92
N CYS A 89 -10.74 -15.38 -13.75
CA CYS A 89 -11.92 -14.55 -13.52
C CYS A 89 -12.67 -14.19 -14.81
N LYS A 90 -12.24 -14.68 -15.98
CA LYS A 90 -12.75 -14.30 -17.32
C LYS A 90 -12.64 -12.79 -17.62
N ARG A 91 -11.68 -12.11 -17.00
CA ARG A 91 -11.39 -10.67 -17.17
C ARG A 91 -10.09 -10.41 -17.94
N GLY A 92 -9.72 -11.34 -18.81
CA GLY A 92 -8.51 -11.30 -19.64
C GLY A 92 -8.23 -12.64 -20.30
N ALA A 93 -7.49 -12.63 -21.41
CA ALA A 93 -7.03 -13.86 -22.07
C ALA A 93 -5.76 -14.44 -21.41
N VAL A 94 -4.97 -13.58 -20.75
CA VAL A 94 -3.71 -13.93 -20.08
C VAL A 94 -3.72 -13.43 -18.64
N ALA A 95 -2.87 -14.02 -17.81
CA ALA A 95 -2.60 -13.53 -16.47
C ALA A 95 -2.04 -12.10 -16.53
N GLY A 96 -2.38 -11.28 -15.54
CA GLY A 96 -1.70 -9.99 -15.35
C GLY A 96 -0.35 -10.21 -14.67
N ASP A 97 0.58 -9.28 -14.91
CA ASP A 97 1.81 -9.20 -14.14
C ASP A 97 1.67 -8.12 -13.07
N TRP A 98 2.05 -8.44 -11.84
CA TRP A 98 2.05 -7.47 -10.74
C TRP A 98 3.18 -6.47 -10.88
N TYR A 99 4.31 -6.85 -11.49
CA TYR A 99 5.43 -5.93 -11.74
C TYR A 99 5.03 -4.80 -12.68
N ASP A 100 4.15 -5.05 -13.65
CA ASP A 100 3.59 -4.01 -14.52
C ASP A 100 2.83 -2.94 -13.72
N ALA A 101 2.21 -3.30 -12.58
CA ALA A 101 1.53 -2.34 -11.72
C ALA A 101 2.50 -1.41 -11.00
N GLU A 102 3.65 -1.95 -10.58
CA GLU A 102 4.72 -1.20 -9.92
C GLU A 102 5.39 -0.27 -10.93
N GLU A 103 5.72 -0.77 -12.12
CA GLU A 103 6.29 0.05 -13.20
C GLU A 103 5.33 1.17 -13.67
N GLU A 104 4.04 0.89 -13.85
CA GLU A 104 3.07 1.94 -14.22
C GLU A 104 2.88 2.98 -13.10
N ALA A 105 2.94 2.58 -11.83
CA ALA A 105 2.87 3.52 -10.71
C ALA A 105 4.09 4.46 -10.69
N GLU A 106 5.29 3.91 -10.89
CA GLU A 106 6.54 4.68 -10.99
C GLU A 106 6.54 5.60 -12.23
N ALA A 107 6.06 5.11 -13.37
CA ALA A 107 5.93 5.91 -14.58
C ALA A 107 4.95 7.08 -14.38
N HIS A 108 3.81 6.86 -13.72
CA HIS A 108 2.80 7.91 -13.48
C HIS A 108 3.29 9.00 -12.51
N GLU A 109 4.26 8.71 -11.64
CA GLU A 109 4.97 9.72 -10.83
C GLU A 109 5.98 10.53 -11.67
N THR A 110 6.50 9.94 -12.76
CA THR A 110 7.49 10.56 -13.66
C THR A 110 6.86 11.41 -14.78
N PHE A 111 5.59 11.17 -15.13
CA PHE A 111 4.89 11.87 -16.22
C PHE A 111 4.41 13.28 -15.81
N ASP A 112 5.33 14.24 -15.72
CA ASP A 112 5.00 15.67 -15.77
C ASP A 112 4.76 16.08 -17.24
N ILE A 113 3.56 15.82 -17.77
CA ILE A 113 3.18 16.25 -19.12
C ILE A 113 3.00 17.77 -19.11
N ASN A 114 4.02 18.50 -19.51
CA ASN A 114 3.92 19.93 -19.79
C ASN A 114 3.13 20.14 -21.10
N PHE A 115 1.82 20.38 -20.97
CA PHE A 115 0.92 20.65 -22.09
C PHE A 115 1.28 21.91 -22.92
N GLU A 116 2.20 22.76 -22.46
CA GLU A 116 2.70 23.89 -23.26
C GLU A 116 3.71 23.47 -24.35
N GLN A 117 4.18 22.21 -24.35
CA GLN A 117 5.12 21.69 -25.36
C GLN A 117 4.47 20.90 -26.50
N VAL A 118 3.15 20.69 -26.46
CA VAL A 118 2.44 20.01 -27.54
C VAL A 118 2.22 21.02 -28.67
N ALA A 119 3.00 20.89 -29.75
CA ALA A 119 2.82 21.72 -30.94
C ALA A 119 1.39 21.57 -31.49
N GLU A 120 0.71 22.70 -31.72
CA GLU A 120 -0.61 22.70 -32.35
C GLU A 120 -0.55 21.95 -33.68
N ILE A 121 -1.40 20.94 -33.83
CA ILE A 121 -1.58 20.25 -35.09
C ILE A 121 -2.34 21.21 -36.01
N ALA A 122 -1.64 21.80 -36.98
CA ALA A 122 -2.27 22.63 -38.01
C ALA A 122 -3.13 21.72 -38.91
N PHE A 123 -4.42 22.07 -39.04
CA PHE A 123 -5.35 21.46 -40.00
C PHE A 123 -5.12 21.99 -41.42
#